data_AF-A0AA87B8A1-F1
#
_entry.id   AF-A0AA87B8A1-F1
#
_cell.length_a   1.000
_cell.length_b   1.000
_cell.length_c   1.000
_cell.angle_alpha   90.00
_cell.angle_beta   90.00
_cell.angle_gamma   90.00
#
_symmetry.space_group_name_H-M   'P 1'
#
loop_
_entity.id
_entity.type
_entity.pdbx_description
1 polymer ?
#
loop_
_entity_poly.entity_id
_entity_poly.type
_entity_poly.pdbx_seq_one_letter_code
_entity_poly.pdbx_strand_id
1 'polypeptide(L)'
;MKIATYNVNGVNGRLEVLLRWLDEAKPDVAVLQELKAPNAKFPAKAIEAAGYGAVWYGQKSWNGVAILARSSTTSSDGFSVCTTMPPSCWS
;
A
#
# COMPACT_ATOMS: atom_id res chain seq x y z
N MET A 1 -10.68 -14.72 1.25
CA MET A 1 -10.39 -13.32 1.61
C MET A 1 -9.45 -13.29 2.81
N LYS A 2 -8.26 -12.70 2.67
CA LYS A 2 -7.19 -12.60 3.65
C LYS A 2 -6.81 -11.12 3.82
N ILE A 3 -7.04 -10.58 5.00
CA ILE A 3 -6.57 -9.24 5.39
C ILE A 3 -5.39 -9.43 6.33
N ALA A 4 -4.30 -8.71 6.10
CA ALA A 4 -3.13 -8.74 6.95
C ALA A 4 -2.70 -7.32 7.34
N THR A 5 -2.06 -7.21 8.51
CA THR A 5 -1.39 -5.99 8.95
C THR A 5 0.09 -6.25 9.08
N TYR A 6 0.92 -5.29 8.68
CA TYR A 6 2.37 -5.42 8.76
C TYR A 6 3.04 -4.08 9.09
N ASN A 7 3.63 -4.01 10.28
CA ASN A 7 4.51 -2.90 10.64
C ASN A 7 5.85 -3.09 9.93
N VAL A 8 6.12 -2.26 8.92
CA VAL A 8 7.31 -2.38 8.06
C VAL A 8 8.53 -1.68 8.65
N ASN A 9 8.36 -0.79 9.65
CA ASN A 9 9.44 -0.04 10.27
C ASN A 9 10.46 0.53 9.25
N GLY A 10 9.94 1.29 8.28
CA GLY A 10 10.68 1.86 7.16
C GLY A 10 10.49 1.09 5.85
N VAL A 11 9.53 1.55 5.03
CA VAL A 11 9.14 0.88 3.78
C VAL A 11 10.29 0.78 2.76
N ASN A 12 11.10 1.85 2.62
CA ASN A 12 12.17 1.88 1.63
C ASN A 12 13.36 1.02 2.03
N GLY A 13 13.72 1.00 3.32
CA GLY A 13 14.83 0.18 3.81
C GLY A 13 14.50 -1.32 3.86
N ARG A 14 13.21 -1.68 3.79
CA ARG A 14 12.74 -3.06 3.85
C ARG A 14 11.90 -3.47 2.64
N LEU A 15 12.06 -2.77 1.51
CA LEU A 15 11.22 -2.99 0.34
C LEU A 15 11.29 -4.45 -0.14
N GLU A 16 12.49 -5.02 -0.27
CA GLU A 16 12.64 -6.41 -0.72
C GLU A 16 11.97 -7.42 0.23
N VAL A 17 12.06 -7.19 1.54
CA VAL A 17 11.39 -8.02 2.56
C VAL A 17 9.88 -7.91 2.44
N LEU A 18 9.36 -6.71 2.23
CA LEU A 18 7.93 -6.47 1.99
C LEU A 18 7.45 -7.18 0.72
N LEU A 19 8.19 -7.06 -0.40
CA LEU A 19 7.82 -7.70 -1.66
C LEU A 19 7.82 -9.23 -1.54
N ARG A 20 8.84 -9.81 -0.90
CA ARG A 20 8.88 -11.25 -0.61
C ARG A 20 7.68 -11.68 0.23
N TRP A 21 7.36 -10.93 1.28
CA TRP A 21 6.20 -11.24 2.12
C TRP A 21 4.88 -11.14 1.36
N LEU A 22 4.72 -10.16 0.46
CA LEU A 22 3.53 -10.05 -0.39
C LEU A 22 3.40 -11.26 -1.32
N ASP A 23 4.50 -11.74 -1.89
CA ASP A 23 4.50 -12.93 -2.74
C ASP A 23 4.23 -14.22 -1.95
N GLU A 24 4.78 -14.38 -0.75
CA GLU A 24 4.56 -15.57 0.07
C GLU A 24 3.14 -15.60 0.69
N ALA A 25 2.72 -14.49 1.31
CA ALA A 25 1.48 -14.43 2.08
C ALA A 25 0.25 -14.20 1.20
N LYS A 26 0.41 -13.55 0.05
CA LYS A 26 -0.64 -13.18 -0.93
C LYS A 26 -1.93 -12.65 -0.29
N PRO A 27 -1.88 -11.68 0.64
CA PRO A 27 -3.10 -11.10 1.20
C PRO A 27 -3.95 -10.45 0.11
N ASP A 28 -5.27 -10.45 0.27
CA ASP A 28 -6.18 -9.66 -0.56
C ASP A 28 -6.04 -8.17 -0.22
N VAL A 29 -5.87 -7.86 1.07
CA VAL A 29 -5.61 -6.50 1.59
C VAL A 29 -4.47 -6.54 2.61
N ALA A 30 -3.49 -5.65 2.47
CA ALA A 30 -2.41 -5.47 3.44
C ALA A 30 -2.38 -4.04 3.98
N VAL A 31 -2.46 -3.88 5.29
CA VAL A 31 -2.32 -2.56 5.95
C VAL A 31 -0.90 -2.44 6.50
N LEU A 32 -0.17 -1.42 6.06
CA LEU A 32 1.21 -1.16 6.46
C LEU A 32 1.27 -0.03 7.49
N GLN A 33 2.14 -0.18 8.49
CA GLN A 33 2.44 0.85 9.49
C GLN A 33 3.94 1.20 9.54
N GLU A 34 4.24 2.39 10.06
CA GLU A 34 5.60 2.93 10.17
C GLU A 34 6.33 3.00 8.82
N LEU A 35 5.70 3.62 7.81
CA LEU A 35 6.36 3.78 6.50
C LEU A 35 7.68 4.54 6.60
N LYS A 36 7.78 5.53 7.51
CA LYS A 36 8.95 6.40 7.75
C LYS A 36 9.48 7.05 6.47
N ALA A 37 8.60 7.29 5.51
CA ALA A 37 8.89 7.89 4.23
C ALA A 37 7.84 8.96 3.89
N PRO A 38 8.23 10.12 3.36
CA PRO A 38 7.28 11.09 2.82
C PRO A 38 6.56 10.53 1.59
N ASN A 39 5.37 11.06 1.27
CA ASN A 39 4.53 10.60 0.14
C ASN A 39 5.32 10.41 -1.17
N ALA A 40 6.17 11.37 -1.52
CA ALA A 40 6.96 11.35 -2.76
C ALA A 40 8.02 10.24 -2.83
N LYS A 41 8.35 9.62 -1.69
CA LYS A 41 9.35 8.54 -1.58
C LYS A 41 8.71 7.18 -1.31
N PHE A 42 7.39 7.05 -1.38
CA PHE A 42 6.74 5.76 -1.24
C PHE A 42 6.98 4.90 -2.50
N PRO A 43 7.34 3.61 -2.37
CA PRO A 43 7.73 2.77 -3.51
C PRO A 43 6.51 2.18 -4.25
N ALA A 44 5.54 3.02 -4.63
CA ALA A 44 4.29 2.61 -5.27
C ALA A 44 4.53 1.72 -6.50
N LYS A 45 5.43 2.11 -7.40
CA LYS A 45 5.73 1.36 -8.63
C LYS A 45 6.21 -0.08 -8.37
N ALA A 46 7.00 -0.30 -7.32
CA ALA A 46 7.49 -1.63 -6.98
C ALA A 46 6.37 -2.51 -6.41
N ILE A 47 5.46 -1.91 -5.63
CA ILE A 47 4.28 -2.59 -5.08
C ILE A 47 3.27 -2.90 -6.20
N GLU A 48 3.07 -1.98 -7.15
CA GLU A 48 2.26 -2.17 -8.35
C GLU A 48 2.80 -3.30 -9.22
N ALA A 49 4.12 -3.36 -9.43
CA ALA A 49 4.78 -4.45 -10.15
C ALA A 49 4.60 -5.81 -9.46
N ALA A 50 4.41 -5.84 -8.13
CA ALA A 50 4.06 -7.05 -7.38
C ALA A 50 2.56 -7.41 -7.45
N GLY A 51 1.77 -6.69 -8.24
CA GLY A 51 0.34 -6.94 -8.44
C GLY A 51 -0.58 -6.32 -7.39
N TYR A 52 -0.08 -5.32 -6.66
CA TYR A 52 -0.82 -4.62 -5.61
C TYR A 52 -1.01 -3.14 -5.95
N GLY A 53 -2.26 -2.69 -5.91
CA GLY A 53 -2.54 -1.26 -5.85
C GLY A 53 -2.37 -0.72 -4.43
N ALA A 54 -2.06 0.57 -4.29
CA ALA A 54 -1.73 1.17 -3.00
C ALA A 54 -2.39 2.55 -2.79
N VAL A 55 -2.85 2.81 -1.57
CA VAL A 55 -3.07 4.16 -1.03
C VAL A 55 -2.18 4.36 0.17
N TRP A 56 -1.60 5.55 0.32
CA TRP A 56 -0.69 5.83 1.42
C TRP A 56 -0.75 7.27 1.88
N TYR A 57 -0.39 7.46 3.14
CA TYR A 57 -0.09 8.76 3.70
C TYR A 57 1.18 8.63 4.55
N GLY A 58 2.26 9.23 4.08
CA GLY A 58 3.61 9.09 4.58
C GLY A 58 4.15 10.40 5.16
N GLN A 59 4.83 10.29 6.30
CA GLN A 59 5.56 11.37 6.96
C GLN A 59 7.03 10.98 7.15
N LYS A 60 7.92 11.98 7.22
CA LYS A 60 9.35 11.71 7.45
C LYS A 60 9.58 11.19 8.88
N SER A 61 10.58 10.33 9.03
CA SER A 61 11.20 9.90 10.30
C SER A 61 10.42 8.90 11.18
N TRP A 62 9.11 9.05 11.40
CA TRP A 62 8.44 8.29 12.46
C TRP A 62 7.19 7.52 12.01
N ASN A 63 6.30 8.17 11.26
CA ASN A 63 4.96 7.65 11.02
C ASN A 63 4.76 7.17 9.58
N GLY A 64 3.49 6.99 9.23
CA GLY A 64 3.02 6.73 7.89
C GLY A 64 2.29 5.39 7.81
N VAL A 65 1.24 5.37 7.00
CA VAL A 65 0.38 4.20 6.79
C VAL A 65 0.13 4.00 5.30
N ALA A 66 -0.03 2.75 4.89
CA ALA A 66 -0.52 2.40 3.56
C ALA A 66 -1.55 1.28 3.63
N ILE A 67 -2.46 1.26 2.68
CA ILE A 67 -3.36 0.13 2.43
C ILE A 67 -3.07 -0.35 1.01
N LEU A 68 -2.71 -1.62 0.91
CA LEU A 68 -2.48 -2.32 -0.34
C LEU A 68 -3.64 -3.24 -0.63
N ALA A 69 -4.05 -3.34 -1.88
CA ALA A 69 -5.07 -4.28 -2.32
C ALA A 69 -4.58 -5.02 -3.56
N ARG A 70 -4.77 -6.33 -3.57
CA ARG A 70 -4.34 -7.19 -4.68
C ARG A 70 -5.25 -6.95 -5.88
N SER A 71 -4.67 -6.70 -7.05
CA SER A 71 -5.39 -6.39 -8.29
C SER A 71 -6.08 -7.60 -8.95
N SER A 72 -6.41 -8.66 -8.21
CA SER A 72 -7.00 -9.89 -8.75
C SER A 72 -8.47 -9.78 -9.17
N THR A 73 -9.05 -8.58 -9.14
CA THR A 73 -10.37 -8.30 -9.74
C THR A 73 -10.13 -7.67 -11.09
N THR A 74 -9.95 -8.52 -12.10
CA THR A 74 -10.02 -8.16 -13.52
C THR A 74 -11.43 -7.67 -13.84
N SER A 75 -11.70 -6.41 -13.52
CA SER A 75 -12.58 -5.59 -14.33
C SER A 75 -11.66 -4.79 -15.24
N SER A 76 -12.02 -4.67 -16.51
CA SER A 76 -11.32 -3.90 -17.54
C SER A 76 -11.08 -2.41 -17.18
N ASP A 77 -11.61 -1.97 -16.05
CA ASP A 77 -11.39 -0.67 -15.43
C ASP A 77 -10.29 -0.86 -14.38
N GLY A 78 -9.05 -0.48 -14.73
CA GLY A 78 -7.88 -0.65 -13.85
C GLY A 78 -8.13 -0.18 -12.42
N PHE A 79 -7.37 -0.71 -11.46
CA PHE A 79 -7.44 -0.39 -10.02
C PHE A 79 -7.67 1.12 -9.76
N SER A 80 -8.93 1.51 -9.69
CA SER A 80 -9.34 2.89 -9.45
C SER A 80 -9.46 3.03 -7.95
N VAL A 81 -8.35 3.40 -7.31
CA VAL A 81 -8.46 4.08 -6.03
C VAL A 81 -9.40 5.26 -6.26
N CYS A 82 -10.55 5.29 -5.57
CA CYS A 82 -11.33 6.52 -5.43
C CYS A 82 -10.49 7.53 -4.63
N THR A 83 -9.45 8.10 -5.25
CA THR A 83 -8.66 9.20 -4.71
C THR A 83 -9.47 10.50 -4.72
N THR A 84 -10.57 10.54 -5.47
CA THR A 84 -11.55 11.63 -5.50
C THR A 84 -12.78 11.27 -4.67
N MET A 85 -12.63 11.19 -3.34
CA MET A 85 -13.81 11.40 -2.48
C MET A 85 -14.19 12.88 -2.59
N PRO A 86 -15.44 13.24 -2.95
CA PRO A 86 -15.85 14.62 -2.95
C PRO A 86 -15.67 15.22 -1.54
N PRO A 87 -15.33 16.52 -1.41
CA PRO A 87 -15.03 17.14 -0.12
C PRO A 87 -16.12 16.93 0.95
N SER A 88 -17.37 16.72 0.52
CA SER A 88 -18.52 16.43 1.37
C SER A 88 -18.46 15.10 2.14
N CYS A 89 -17.61 14.16 1.73
CA CYS A 89 -17.44 12.86 2.39
C CYS A 89 -16.42 12.88 3.55
N TRP A 90 -15.78 14.03 3.78
CA TRP A 90 -14.76 14.21 4.83
C TRP A 90 -15.31 14.91 6.09
N SER A 91 -16.63 15.10 6.18
CA SER A 91 -17.32 15.72 7.33
C SER A 91 -17.85 14.69 8.32
#